data_AF-A0A973HW55-F1
#
_entry.id   AF-A0A973HW55-F1
#
_cell.length_a   1.000
_cell.length_b   1.000
_cell.length_c   1.000
_cell.angle_alpha   90.00
_cell.angle_beta   90.00
_cell.angle_gamma   90.00
#
_symmetry.space_group_name_H-M   'P 1'
#
loop_
_entity.id
_entity.type
_entity.pdbx_description
1 polymer ?
#
loop_
_entity_poly.entity_id
_entity_poly.type
_entity_poly.pdbx_seq_one_letter_code
_entity_poly.pdbx_strand_id
1 'polypeptide(L)'
;DPVREAIHSVFLYHAIKNGMSMGIVNAGQLAVYDDLPAELKERVEDVILNKREDSTDRLLEIADTYRGDGSIKEEETQEWRNLPVAERLSHALVKGINTFVVEDTEEARHLFDLPIQVIEGPLMDGMNVVGDLFGEGKMFLPQVVKSARVMKQAVAYLLPFIEAEKDGESQTQGKILMATVKGDVHDIGKNIVGVVLQCNNFEVVDLGVMVSADKILKTAKEENCDIIGLSGLITPSLDEMVHVAKEMQRLDFHLPLLIGGATTSKAHTAVKIAPQYSNDAISYVADASRAVGVAQKLVNPELKAQFIEDTQAEYEIVRTRNANRKSKPLLSYPAACERAPQINFGDYTPPKPNKLGITVYDEFPLETLVDYIDWTPFFISWELAGKFPRILEDEVVGEAATALYKDAQKMLARIIKGKLFNARAVVGLWPANRKGADDIEIYADESRSEVLETLHQLRQQTNKPAGQPNYSLADFIAAKTSDSAAGKEDYIGAFAVTSGLEAETLAEQYKADNDDYNNILMKALADRLAEAFAECMHTIVRNETW
;
A
#
# COMPACT_ATOMS: atom_id res chain seq x y z
N ASP A 1 24.79 -26.08 -14.30
CA ASP A 1 25.58 -27.27 -14.70
C ASP A 1 25.33 -28.31 -13.62
N PRO A 2 24.22 -29.08 -13.72
CA PRO A 2 23.62 -29.78 -12.57
C PRO A 2 24.56 -30.77 -11.88
N VAL A 3 25.43 -31.44 -12.64
CA VAL A 3 26.42 -32.38 -12.10
C VAL A 3 27.47 -31.65 -11.25
N ARG A 4 27.92 -30.47 -11.69
CA ARG A 4 28.89 -29.66 -10.94
C ARG A 4 28.30 -29.14 -9.63
N GLU A 5 27.06 -28.70 -9.67
CA GLU A 5 26.32 -28.20 -8.50
C GLU A 5 26.11 -29.31 -7.47
N ALA A 6 25.78 -30.53 -7.93
CA ALA A 6 25.70 -31.72 -7.07
C ALA A 6 27.05 -32.07 -6.42
N ILE A 7 28.17 -32.03 -7.18
CA ILE A 7 29.52 -32.26 -6.66
C ILE A 7 29.87 -31.26 -5.54
N HIS A 8 29.58 -29.97 -5.75
CA HIS A 8 29.81 -28.95 -4.74
C HIS A 8 28.96 -29.16 -3.48
N SER A 9 27.68 -29.48 -3.65
CA SER A 9 26.75 -29.71 -2.53
C SER A 9 27.18 -30.90 -1.67
N VAL A 10 27.49 -32.06 -2.29
CA VAL A 10 27.97 -33.26 -1.60
C VAL A 10 29.31 -33.02 -0.91
N PHE A 11 30.25 -32.35 -1.60
CA PHE A 11 31.54 -32.01 -1.01
C PHE A 11 31.38 -31.13 0.23
N LEU A 12 30.60 -30.05 0.15
CA LEU A 12 30.40 -29.13 1.27
C LEU A 12 29.66 -29.81 2.44
N TYR A 13 28.65 -30.62 2.17
CA TYR A 13 27.95 -31.39 3.20
C TYR A 13 28.92 -32.24 4.03
N HIS A 14 29.79 -33.00 3.37
CA HIS A 14 30.78 -33.82 4.05
C HIS A 14 31.93 -33.01 4.66
N ALA A 15 32.40 -31.95 4.00
CA ALA A 15 33.51 -31.14 4.48
C ALA A 15 33.13 -30.33 5.73
N ILE A 16 31.93 -29.75 5.78
CA ILE A 16 31.41 -29.02 6.96
C ILE A 16 31.30 -29.99 8.15
N LYS A 17 30.76 -31.19 7.92
CA LYS A 17 30.69 -32.23 8.96
C LYS A 17 32.06 -32.66 9.49
N ASN A 18 33.10 -32.55 8.66
CA ASN A 18 34.49 -32.86 9.03
C ASN A 18 35.31 -31.62 9.45
N GLY A 19 34.67 -30.50 9.77
CA GLY A 19 35.32 -29.35 10.40
C GLY A 19 35.73 -28.21 9.48
N MET A 20 35.27 -28.20 8.22
CA MET A 20 35.40 -27.03 7.34
C MET A 20 34.54 -25.88 7.88
N SER A 21 35.17 -24.75 8.22
CA SER A 21 34.50 -23.58 8.83
C SER A 21 34.35 -22.38 7.89
N MET A 22 34.98 -22.41 6.71
CA MET A 22 34.95 -21.30 5.75
C MET A 22 35.19 -21.80 4.33
N GLY A 23 34.41 -21.30 3.36
CA GLY A 23 34.56 -21.56 1.93
C GLY A 23 33.95 -20.44 1.10
N ILE A 24 34.59 -20.08 -0.01
CA ILE A 24 34.08 -19.09 -0.97
C ILE A 24 33.37 -19.85 -2.09
N VAL A 25 32.06 -19.63 -2.22
CA VAL A 25 31.18 -20.36 -3.12
C VAL A 25 30.21 -19.42 -3.80
N ASN A 26 29.70 -19.80 -4.98
CA ASN A 26 28.62 -19.08 -5.64
C ASN A 26 27.28 -19.56 -5.07
N ALA A 27 26.63 -18.74 -4.24
CA ALA A 27 25.38 -19.10 -3.54
C ALA A 27 24.24 -19.48 -4.50
N GLY A 28 24.18 -18.89 -5.69
CA GLY A 28 23.14 -19.19 -6.69
C GLY A 28 23.35 -20.51 -7.45
N GLN A 29 24.47 -21.22 -7.22
CA GLN A 29 24.80 -22.51 -7.84
C GLN A 29 24.93 -23.63 -6.79
N LEU A 30 24.39 -23.41 -5.58
CA LEU A 30 24.41 -24.39 -4.51
C LEU A 30 23.06 -25.12 -4.45
N ALA A 31 23.05 -26.36 -4.94
CA ALA A 31 21.91 -27.26 -4.73
C ALA A 31 21.85 -27.70 -3.26
N VAL A 32 20.64 -27.87 -2.72
CA VAL A 32 20.42 -28.45 -1.39
C VAL A 32 20.72 -29.94 -1.46
N TYR A 33 21.55 -30.46 -0.54
CA TYR A 33 22.02 -31.85 -0.56
C TYR A 33 20.87 -32.88 -0.49
N ASP A 34 19.77 -32.55 0.18
CA ASP A 34 18.60 -33.43 0.31
C ASP A 34 17.70 -33.41 -0.93
N ASP A 35 17.77 -32.36 -1.76
CA ASP A 35 16.97 -32.20 -2.97
C ASP A 35 17.68 -32.79 -4.22
N LEU A 36 18.91 -33.30 -4.06
CA LEU A 36 19.62 -33.97 -5.15
C LEU A 36 18.93 -35.29 -5.53
N PRO A 37 18.68 -35.55 -6.83
CA PRO A 37 18.16 -36.84 -7.29
C PRO A 37 19.00 -38.00 -6.74
N ALA A 38 18.32 -39.02 -6.19
CA ALA A 38 18.98 -40.12 -5.46
C ALA A 38 20.11 -40.80 -6.27
N GLU A 39 19.88 -41.03 -7.56
CA GLU A 39 20.88 -41.62 -8.46
C GLU A 39 22.10 -40.70 -8.67
N LEU A 40 21.89 -39.39 -8.86
CA LEU A 40 22.99 -38.43 -9.01
C LEU A 40 23.78 -38.27 -7.70
N LYS A 41 23.09 -38.23 -6.56
CA LYS A 41 23.68 -38.13 -5.23
C LYS A 41 24.57 -39.32 -4.90
N GLU A 42 24.10 -40.55 -5.15
CA GLU A 42 24.88 -41.78 -4.94
C GLU A 42 26.18 -41.77 -5.77
N ARG A 43 26.08 -41.43 -7.06
CA ARG A 43 27.20 -41.46 -7.99
C ARG A 43 28.24 -40.38 -7.68
N VAL A 44 27.78 -39.19 -7.25
CA VAL A 44 28.66 -38.10 -6.81
C VAL A 44 29.34 -38.45 -5.48
N GLU A 45 28.63 -39.07 -4.53
CA GLU A 45 29.22 -39.54 -3.28
C GLU A 45 30.27 -40.64 -3.49
N ASP A 46 30.01 -41.57 -4.40
CA ASP A 46 30.96 -42.63 -4.77
C ASP A 46 32.30 -42.05 -5.25
N VAL A 47 32.25 -40.92 -5.97
CA VAL A 47 33.43 -40.18 -6.43
C VAL A 47 34.09 -39.36 -5.31
N ILE A 48 33.32 -38.53 -4.59
CA ILE A 48 33.85 -37.65 -3.53
C ILE A 48 34.49 -38.46 -2.39
N LEU A 49 33.86 -39.56 -2.00
CA LEU A 49 34.30 -40.40 -0.88
C LEU A 49 35.19 -41.56 -1.31
N ASN A 50 35.47 -41.70 -2.62
CA ASN A 50 36.27 -42.77 -3.20
C ASN A 50 35.83 -44.16 -2.70
N LYS A 51 34.53 -44.44 -2.74
CA LYS A 51 33.94 -45.67 -2.18
C LYS A 51 34.27 -46.92 -3.01
N ARG A 52 34.56 -46.76 -4.30
CA ARG A 52 34.69 -47.85 -5.29
C ARG A 52 35.74 -47.50 -6.35
N GLU A 53 36.27 -48.52 -7.01
CA GLU A 53 37.25 -48.32 -8.10
C GLU A 53 36.62 -47.83 -9.41
N ASP A 54 35.32 -48.09 -9.63
CA ASP A 54 34.56 -47.73 -10.83
C ASP A 54 33.75 -46.42 -10.70
N SER A 55 33.93 -45.66 -9.60
CA SER A 55 33.14 -44.46 -9.30
C SER A 55 33.16 -43.40 -10.42
N THR A 56 34.30 -43.24 -11.10
CA THR A 56 34.45 -42.23 -12.17
C THR A 56 33.66 -42.63 -13.41
N ASP A 57 33.75 -43.90 -13.83
CA ASP A 57 33.03 -44.42 -15.00
C ASP A 57 31.52 -44.37 -14.77
N ARG A 58 31.09 -44.74 -13.56
CA ARG A 58 29.69 -44.67 -13.11
C ARG A 58 29.10 -43.26 -13.11
N LEU A 59 29.89 -42.23 -12.82
CA LEU A 59 29.43 -40.84 -12.89
C LEU A 59 29.36 -40.36 -14.34
N LEU A 60 30.31 -40.75 -15.19
CA LEU A 60 30.33 -40.42 -16.61
C LEU A 60 29.12 -41.02 -17.36
N GLU A 61 28.69 -42.23 -16.99
CA GLU A 61 27.48 -42.88 -17.54
C GLU A 61 26.22 -42.01 -17.45
N ILE A 62 26.05 -41.27 -16.35
CA ILE A 62 24.87 -40.43 -16.11
C ILE A 62 25.10 -38.96 -16.47
N ALA A 63 26.36 -38.53 -16.57
CA ALA A 63 26.71 -37.13 -16.78
C ALA A 63 26.17 -36.57 -18.11
N ASP A 64 26.08 -37.40 -19.16
CA ASP A 64 25.53 -36.99 -20.45
C ASP A 64 24.00 -36.77 -20.39
N THR A 65 23.28 -37.45 -19.49
CA THR A 65 21.84 -37.26 -19.25
C THR A 65 21.53 -35.91 -18.60
N TYR A 66 22.53 -35.30 -17.94
CA TYR A 66 22.43 -34.01 -17.26
C TYR A 66 23.18 -32.89 -18.01
N ARG A 67 23.67 -33.15 -19.24
CA ARG A 67 24.31 -32.15 -20.13
C ARG A 67 23.27 -31.50 -21.04
N GLY A 68 22.96 -30.23 -20.78
CA GLY A 68 22.20 -29.37 -21.69
C GLY A 68 20.89 -28.84 -21.11
N ASP A 69 20.67 -27.55 -21.35
CA ASP A 69 19.58 -26.68 -20.90
C ASP A 69 19.28 -26.65 -19.39
N GLY A 70 19.82 -25.61 -18.74
CA GLY A 70 19.36 -25.05 -17.46
C GLY A 70 17.98 -24.39 -17.56
N SER A 71 17.07 -25.00 -18.33
CA SER A 71 15.64 -24.77 -18.29
C SER A 71 14.95 -26.13 -18.27
N ILE A 72 15.18 -26.87 -17.18
CA ILE A 72 14.04 -27.58 -16.61
C ILE A 72 13.06 -26.44 -16.30
N LYS A 73 12.07 -26.25 -17.19
CA LYS A 73 10.79 -25.76 -16.73
C LYS A 73 10.53 -26.58 -15.48
N GLU A 74 10.52 -25.93 -14.33
CA GLU A 74 9.63 -26.38 -13.27
C GLU A 74 8.21 -26.32 -13.88
N GLU A 75 7.87 -27.31 -14.69
CA GLU A 75 6.75 -28.13 -14.28
C GLU A 75 7.20 -28.69 -12.94
N GLU A 76 6.95 -27.91 -11.87
CA GLU A 76 6.56 -28.53 -10.62
C GLU A 76 5.53 -29.58 -11.07
N THR A 77 5.95 -30.84 -11.09
CA THR A 77 5.03 -31.95 -11.02
C THR A 77 4.02 -31.50 -9.99
N GLN A 78 2.76 -31.31 -10.39
CA GLN A 78 1.75 -30.73 -9.53
C GLN A 78 1.40 -31.77 -8.45
N GLU A 79 2.35 -32.16 -7.60
CA GLU A 79 2.25 -33.23 -6.62
C GLU A 79 1.12 -32.91 -5.64
N TRP A 80 0.92 -31.62 -5.36
CA TRP A 80 -0.20 -31.12 -4.59
C TRP A 80 -1.57 -31.48 -5.22
N ARG A 81 -1.66 -31.74 -6.54
CA ARG A 81 -2.90 -32.21 -7.18
C ARG A 81 -3.28 -33.64 -6.83
N ASN A 82 -2.33 -34.43 -6.35
CA ASN A 82 -2.60 -35.79 -5.87
C ASN A 82 -3.15 -35.79 -4.43
N LEU A 83 -3.15 -34.64 -3.74
CA LEU A 83 -3.69 -34.52 -2.39
C LEU A 83 -5.23 -34.56 -2.39
N PRO A 84 -5.86 -34.87 -1.24
CA PRO A 84 -7.30 -34.73 -1.05
C PRO A 84 -7.76 -33.29 -1.32
N VAL A 85 -8.97 -33.12 -1.88
CA VAL A 85 -9.47 -31.80 -2.32
C VAL A 85 -9.42 -30.72 -1.24
N ALA A 86 -9.68 -31.06 0.02
CA ALA A 86 -9.56 -30.13 1.15
C ALA A 86 -8.13 -29.58 1.31
N GLU A 87 -7.12 -30.45 1.21
CA GLU A 87 -5.71 -30.06 1.25
C GLU A 87 -5.29 -29.29 -0.01
N ARG A 88 -5.87 -29.63 -1.18
CA ARG A 88 -5.63 -28.87 -2.42
C ARG A 88 -6.16 -27.45 -2.33
N LEU A 89 -7.36 -27.26 -1.80
CA LEU A 89 -7.96 -25.94 -1.58
C LEU A 89 -7.12 -25.12 -0.58
N SER A 90 -6.70 -25.73 0.53
CA SER A 90 -5.82 -25.08 1.50
C SER A 90 -4.46 -24.69 0.88
N HIS A 91 -3.84 -25.59 0.12
CA HIS A 91 -2.60 -25.29 -0.60
C HIS A 91 -2.78 -24.16 -1.64
N ALA A 92 -3.88 -24.19 -2.40
CA ALA A 92 -4.20 -23.16 -3.39
C ALA A 92 -4.42 -21.79 -2.74
N LEU A 93 -5.08 -21.74 -1.58
CA LEU A 93 -5.26 -20.51 -0.78
C LEU A 93 -3.92 -19.98 -0.28
N VAL A 94 -3.11 -20.80 0.39
CA VAL A 94 -1.81 -20.39 0.96
C VAL A 94 -0.83 -19.92 -0.13
N LYS A 95 -0.83 -20.57 -1.29
CA LYS A 95 0.04 -20.18 -2.42
C LYS A 95 -0.58 -19.12 -3.33
N GLY A 96 -1.86 -18.78 -3.17
CA GLY A 96 -2.57 -17.82 -4.02
C GLY A 96 -2.79 -18.28 -5.46
N ILE A 97 -2.94 -19.58 -5.68
CA ILE A 97 -3.13 -20.23 -6.98
C ILE A 97 -4.62 -20.27 -7.33
N ASN A 98 -5.01 -19.60 -8.41
CA ASN A 98 -6.41 -19.51 -8.82
C ASN A 98 -6.79 -20.41 -10.01
N THR A 99 -5.84 -21.10 -10.63
CA THR A 99 -6.07 -21.87 -11.88
C THR A 99 -7.10 -23.00 -11.73
N PHE A 100 -7.07 -23.73 -10.61
CA PHE A 100 -7.90 -24.92 -10.37
C PHE A 100 -8.97 -24.70 -9.28
N VAL A 101 -9.11 -23.47 -8.77
CA VAL A 101 -9.94 -23.20 -7.59
C VAL A 101 -11.40 -23.59 -7.82
N VAL A 102 -11.95 -23.31 -9.00
CA VAL A 102 -13.34 -23.64 -9.33
C VAL A 102 -13.55 -25.15 -9.39
N GLU A 103 -12.63 -25.87 -10.03
CA GLU A 103 -12.70 -27.34 -10.16
C GLU A 103 -12.58 -28.03 -8.79
N ASP A 104 -11.63 -27.58 -7.95
CA ASP A 104 -11.47 -28.13 -6.60
C ASP A 104 -12.64 -27.75 -5.70
N THR A 105 -13.21 -26.56 -5.85
CA THR A 105 -14.39 -26.14 -5.08
C THR A 105 -15.61 -26.97 -5.45
N GLU A 106 -15.79 -27.30 -6.73
CA GLU A 106 -16.89 -28.16 -7.18
C GLU A 106 -16.74 -29.60 -6.68
N GLU A 107 -15.53 -30.15 -6.74
CA GLU A 107 -15.25 -31.48 -6.17
C GLU A 107 -15.52 -31.49 -4.66
N ALA A 108 -15.08 -30.47 -3.93
CA ALA A 108 -15.38 -30.34 -2.51
C ALA A 108 -16.90 -30.22 -2.25
N ARG A 109 -17.63 -29.42 -3.04
CA ARG A 109 -19.09 -29.26 -2.90
C ARG A 109 -19.84 -30.58 -2.95
N HIS A 110 -19.35 -31.56 -3.72
CA HIS A 110 -19.95 -32.89 -3.80
C HIS A 110 -19.58 -33.82 -2.63
N LEU A 111 -18.54 -33.51 -1.85
CA LEU A 111 -18.13 -34.29 -0.69
C LEU A 111 -18.78 -33.83 0.61
N PHE A 112 -19.27 -32.59 0.66
CA PHE A 112 -19.98 -32.04 1.81
C PHE A 112 -21.50 -32.09 1.61
N ASP A 113 -22.24 -32.18 2.71
CA ASP A 113 -23.71 -32.29 2.68
C ASP A 113 -24.37 -30.95 2.30
N LEU A 114 -23.74 -29.83 2.69
CA LEU A 114 -24.20 -28.47 2.39
C LEU A 114 -23.05 -27.68 1.73
N PRO A 115 -23.30 -26.89 0.66
CA PRO A 115 -22.27 -26.08 0.01
C PRO A 115 -21.56 -25.10 0.95
N ILE A 116 -22.27 -24.61 1.99
CA ILE A 116 -21.69 -23.71 3.00
C ILE A 116 -20.55 -24.37 3.79
N GLN A 117 -20.57 -25.69 3.96
CA GLN A 117 -19.53 -26.42 4.70
C GLN A 117 -18.18 -26.41 3.96
N VAL A 118 -18.17 -26.20 2.64
CA VAL A 118 -16.92 -25.99 1.89
C VAL A 118 -16.27 -24.67 2.30
N ILE A 119 -17.09 -23.64 2.56
CA ILE A 119 -16.62 -22.34 3.06
C ILE A 119 -16.12 -22.50 4.50
N GLU A 120 -16.97 -22.98 5.40
CA GLU A 120 -16.67 -23.10 6.83
C GLU A 120 -15.59 -24.14 7.17
N GLY A 121 -15.34 -25.10 6.28
CA GLY A 121 -14.31 -26.12 6.43
C GLY A 121 -13.02 -25.78 5.65
N PRO A 122 -12.75 -26.42 4.50
CA PRO A 122 -11.45 -26.38 3.85
C PRO A 122 -11.00 -24.97 3.44
N LEU A 123 -11.93 -24.10 3.05
CA LEU A 123 -11.60 -22.73 2.67
C LEU A 123 -11.20 -21.88 3.88
N MET A 124 -11.98 -21.92 4.96
CA MET A 124 -11.64 -21.22 6.21
C MET A 124 -10.39 -21.80 6.88
N ASP A 125 -10.17 -23.11 6.83
CA ASP A 125 -8.94 -23.73 7.31
C ASP A 125 -7.71 -23.19 6.58
N GLY A 126 -7.79 -23.06 5.24
CA GLY A 126 -6.74 -22.43 4.44
C GLY A 126 -6.50 -20.96 4.82
N MET A 127 -7.58 -20.20 5.07
CA MET A 127 -7.48 -18.80 5.47
C MET A 127 -6.93 -18.61 6.90
N ASN A 128 -7.22 -19.53 7.81
CA ASN A 128 -6.63 -19.55 9.14
C ASN A 128 -5.11 -19.74 9.06
N VAL A 129 -4.63 -20.66 8.23
CA VAL A 129 -3.18 -20.86 7.98
C VAL A 129 -2.55 -19.58 7.40
N VAL A 130 -3.22 -18.92 6.45
CA VAL A 130 -2.77 -17.63 5.91
C VAL A 130 -2.67 -16.56 7.02
N GLY A 131 -3.68 -16.49 7.90
CA GLY A 131 -3.71 -15.57 9.04
C GLY A 131 -2.57 -15.82 10.03
N ASP A 132 -2.31 -17.09 10.37
CA ASP A 132 -1.22 -17.50 11.26
C ASP A 132 0.15 -17.14 10.66
N LEU A 133 0.38 -17.47 9.39
CA LEU A 133 1.63 -17.13 8.69
C LEU A 133 1.86 -15.63 8.58
N PHE A 134 0.79 -14.86 8.37
CA PHE A 134 0.86 -13.40 8.36
C PHE A 134 1.16 -12.84 9.75
N GLY A 135 0.52 -13.36 10.80
CA GLY A 135 0.77 -12.98 12.20
C GLY A 135 2.19 -13.33 12.68
N GLU A 136 2.76 -14.41 12.18
CA GLU A 136 4.15 -14.82 12.43
C GLU A 136 5.19 -14.07 11.58
N GLY A 137 4.76 -13.24 10.62
CA GLY A 137 5.64 -12.52 9.70
C GLY A 137 6.32 -13.40 8.65
N LYS A 138 5.77 -14.59 8.37
CA LYS A 138 6.23 -15.52 7.33
C LYS A 138 5.49 -15.34 5.99
N MET A 139 4.36 -14.65 6.02
CA MET A 139 3.60 -14.23 4.85
C MET A 139 3.38 -12.73 4.91
N PHE A 140 3.33 -12.07 3.75
CA PHE A 140 3.19 -10.62 3.64
C PHE A 140 1.94 -10.23 2.86
N LEU A 141 1.57 -8.95 2.97
CA LEU A 141 0.32 -8.44 2.41
C LEU A 141 0.11 -8.79 0.91
N PRO A 142 1.10 -8.73 0.01
CA PRO A 142 0.91 -9.14 -1.38
C PRO A 142 0.42 -10.58 -1.54
N GLN A 143 0.89 -11.50 -0.68
CA GLN A 143 0.49 -12.91 -0.70
C GLN A 143 -0.90 -13.07 -0.10
N VAL A 144 -1.20 -12.40 1.03
CA VAL A 144 -2.52 -12.42 1.67
C VAL A 144 -3.61 -11.96 0.70
N VAL A 145 -3.37 -10.91 -0.07
CA VAL A 145 -4.33 -10.42 -1.07
C VAL A 145 -4.50 -11.43 -2.23
N LYS A 146 -3.43 -12.15 -2.62
CA LYS A 146 -3.56 -13.25 -3.60
C LYS A 146 -4.37 -14.43 -3.05
N SER A 147 -4.22 -14.76 -1.77
CA SER A 147 -5.04 -15.78 -1.09
C SER A 147 -6.51 -15.36 -1.04
N ALA A 148 -6.79 -14.10 -0.71
CA ALA A 148 -8.14 -13.55 -0.68
C ALA A 148 -8.85 -13.65 -2.04
N ARG A 149 -8.12 -13.42 -3.14
CA ARG A 149 -8.63 -13.61 -4.50
C ARG A 149 -9.08 -15.06 -4.74
N VAL A 150 -8.27 -16.04 -4.34
CA VAL A 150 -8.62 -17.46 -4.46
C VAL A 150 -9.87 -17.76 -3.64
N MET A 151 -9.94 -17.28 -2.40
CA MET A 151 -11.10 -17.40 -1.51
C MET A 151 -12.37 -16.83 -2.15
N LYS A 152 -12.34 -15.59 -2.64
CA LYS A 152 -13.50 -14.96 -3.28
C LYS A 152 -13.97 -15.70 -4.53
N GLN A 153 -13.05 -16.21 -5.34
CA GLN A 153 -13.42 -16.98 -6.54
C GLN A 153 -14.10 -18.30 -6.17
N ALA A 154 -13.64 -18.98 -5.12
CA ALA A 154 -14.31 -20.18 -4.60
C ALA A 154 -15.72 -19.86 -4.06
N VAL A 155 -15.85 -18.81 -3.24
CA VAL A 155 -17.14 -18.39 -2.67
C VAL A 155 -18.11 -17.95 -3.76
N ALA A 156 -17.65 -17.16 -4.73
CA ALA A 156 -18.48 -16.71 -5.87
C ALA A 156 -19.02 -17.89 -6.67
N TYR A 157 -18.26 -18.99 -6.76
CA TYR A 157 -18.71 -20.22 -7.41
C TYR A 157 -19.77 -20.96 -6.58
N LEU A 158 -19.64 -20.99 -5.26
CA LEU A 158 -20.58 -21.67 -4.35
C LEU A 158 -21.89 -20.90 -4.15
N LEU A 159 -21.88 -19.57 -4.33
CA LEU A 159 -23.02 -18.69 -4.04
C LEU A 159 -24.35 -19.16 -4.67
N PRO A 160 -24.43 -19.53 -5.96
CA PRO A 160 -25.69 -19.99 -6.56
C PRO A 160 -26.22 -21.30 -5.96
N PHE A 161 -25.34 -22.15 -5.42
CA PHE A 161 -25.72 -23.40 -4.77
C PHE A 161 -26.19 -23.15 -3.33
N ILE A 162 -25.56 -22.21 -2.62
CA ILE A 162 -25.97 -21.78 -1.27
C ILE A 162 -27.34 -21.12 -1.34
N GLU A 163 -27.57 -20.20 -2.28
CA GLU A 163 -28.86 -19.51 -2.44
C GLU A 163 -30.01 -20.46 -2.83
N ALA A 164 -29.70 -21.58 -3.48
CA ALA A 164 -30.67 -22.62 -3.81
C ALA A 164 -31.10 -23.44 -2.58
N GLU A 165 -30.29 -23.48 -1.54
CA GLU A 165 -30.57 -24.17 -0.29
C GLU A 165 -31.21 -23.22 0.73
N LYS A 166 -32.48 -23.46 1.04
CA LYS A 166 -33.34 -22.55 1.83
C LYS A 166 -32.98 -22.42 3.33
N ASP A 167 -31.94 -23.11 3.81
CA ASP A 167 -31.54 -23.14 5.23
C ASP A 167 -30.09 -22.63 5.46
N GLY A 168 -29.38 -22.17 4.43
CA GLY A 168 -27.96 -21.81 4.51
C GLY A 168 -27.70 -20.32 4.80
N GLU A 169 -28.07 -19.80 5.97
CA GLU A 169 -27.50 -18.52 6.43
C GLU A 169 -26.03 -18.75 6.84
N SER A 170 -25.09 -18.20 6.06
CA SER A 170 -23.66 -18.19 6.40
C SER A 170 -23.43 -17.45 7.71
N GLN A 171 -22.81 -18.10 8.69
CA GLN A 171 -22.40 -17.43 9.93
C GLN A 171 -21.06 -16.71 9.72
N THR A 172 -21.11 -15.39 9.61
CA THR A 172 -19.92 -14.53 9.59
C THR A 172 -19.51 -14.13 11.01
N GLN A 173 -18.25 -13.74 11.22
CA GLN A 173 -17.78 -13.24 12.53
C GLN A 173 -18.40 -11.89 12.91
N GLY A 174 -18.99 -11.19 11.94
CA GLY A 174 -19.62 -9.90 12.08
C GLY A 174 -19.60 -9.14 10.76
N LYS A 175 -20.43 -8.09 10.68
CA LYS A 175 -20.56 -7.22 9.51
C LYS A 175 -19.95 -5.85 9.78
N ILE A 176 -19.04 -5.41 8.91
CA ILE A 176 -18.29 -4.17 9.03
C ILE A 176 -18.59 -3.27 7.83
N LEU A 177 -19.11 -2.08 8.09
CA LEU A 177 -19.24 -1.05 7.08
C LEU A 177 -17.93 -0.28 6.96
N MET A 178 -17.41 -0.11 5.74
CA MET A 178 -16.22 0.69 5.47
C MET A 178 -16.54 1.83 4.50
N ALA A 179 -16.02 3.02 4.80
CA ALA A 179 -16.20 4.18 3.92
C ALA A 179 -15.00 5.13 3.99
N THR A 180 -14.60 5.69 2.84
CA THR A 180 -13.76 6.89 2.81
C THR A 180 -14.67 8.10 2.97
N VAL A 181 -14.34 8.96 3.94
CA VAL A 181 -15.21 10.07 4.35
C VAL A 181 -15.44 11.09 3.25
N LYS A 182 -16.48 11.91 3.42
CA LYS A 182 -16.87 12.97 2.48
C LYS A 182 -15.69 13.87 2.10
N GLY A 183 -15.58 14.18 0.82
CA GLY A 183 -14.53 15.06 0.29
C GLY A 183 -13.17 14.41 0.13
N ASP A 184 -13.04 13.11 0.44
CA ASP A 184 -11.82 12.34 0.24
C ASP A 184 -12.04 11.19 -0.74
N VAL A 185 -11.09 11.00 -1.65
CA VAL A 185 -11.17 10.07 -2.80
C VAL A 185 -10.24 8.88 -2.66
N HIS A 186 -9.38 8.86 -1.65
CA HIS A 186 -8.32 7.87 -1.55
C HIS A 186 -8.80 6.61 -0.83
N ASP A 187 -8.59 5.45 -1.44
CA ASP A 187 -9.17 4.19 -0.95
C ASP A 187 -8.22 2.98 -0.93
N ILE A 188 -6.97 3.09 -1.42
CA ILE A 188 -6.01 1.98 -1.45
C ILE A 188 -5.91 1.30 -0.07
N GLY A 189 -5.65 2.07 0.98
CA GLY A 189 -5.57 1.55 2.35
C GLY A 189 -6.90 0.98 2.87
N LYS A 190 -8.04 1.58 2.50
CA LYS A 190 -9.37 1.05 2.85
C LYS A 190 -9.59 -0.33 2.23
N ASN A 191 -9.24 -0.49 0.95
CA ASN A 191 -9.44 -1.73 0.21
C ASN A 191 -8.56 -2.84 0.78
N ILE A 192 -7.31 -2.52 1.15
CA ILE A 192 -6.43 -3.46 1.86
C ILE A 192 -7.06 -3.94 3.17
N VAL A 193 -7.54 -3.02 4.01
CA VAL A 193 -8.21 -3.39 5.28
C VAL A 193 -9.45 -4.24 5.03
N GLY A 194 -10.27 -3.89 4.03
CA GLY A 194 -11.45 -4.66 3.65
C GLY A 194 -11.12 -6.09 3.25
N VAL A 195 -10.09 -6.28 2.40
CA VAL A 195 -9.62 -7.61 2.00
C VAL A 195 -9.10 -8.39 3.21
N VAL A 196 -8.29 -7.78 4.07
CA VAL A 196 -7.74 -8.45 5.26
C VAL A 196 -8.84 -8.85 6.26
N LEU A 197 -9.90 -8.04 6.40
CA LEU A 197 -11.06 -8.39 7.23
C LEU A 197 -11.87 -9.54 6.61
N GLN A 198 -12.08 -9.53 5.29
CA GLN A 198 -12.75 -10.63 4.58
C GLN A 198 -11.96 -11.95 4.72
N CYS A 199 -10.63 -11.89 4.73
CA CYS A 199 -9.79 -13.05 5.01
C CYS A 199 -10.02 -13.67 6.39
N ASN A 200 -10.61 -12.92 7.33
CA ASN A 200 -10.91 -13.35 8.70
C ASN A 200 -12.41 -13.57 8.92
N ASN A 201 -13.15 -13.89 7.84
CA ASN A 201 -14.58 -14.21 7.86
C ASN A 201 -15.49 -13.07 8.36
N PHE A 202 -15.08 -11.81 8.17
CA PHE A 202 -15.97 -10.66 8.33
C PHE A 202 -16.68 -10.34 7.02
N GLU A 203 -17.96 -10.01 7.09
CA GLU A 203 -18.68 -9.41 5.97
C GLU A 203 -18.31 -7.93 5.89
N VAL A 204 -17.85 -7.46 4.72
CA VAL A 204 -17.43 -6.06 4.54
C VAL A 204 -18.34 -5.36 3.54
N VAL A 205 -19.05 -4.34 4.02
CA VAL A 205 -19.88 -3.44 3.20
C VAL A 205 -19.09 -2.17 2.88
N ASP A 206 -18.46 -2.14 1.71
CA ASP A 206 -17.68 -0.99 1.26
C ASP A 206 -18.56 0.03 0.50
N LEU A 207 -18.76 1.22 1.09
CA LEU A 207 -19.53 2.30 0.48
C LEU A 207 -18.74 3.13 -0.56
N GLY A 208 -17.45 2.86 -0.72
CA GLY A 208 -16.56 3.58 -1.61
C GLY A 208 -16.04 4.89 -1.00
N VAL A 209 -15.96 5.92 -1.84
CA VAL A 209 -15.29 7.19 -1.52
C VAL A 209 -16.23 8.39 -1.53
N MET A 210 -15.80 9.49 -0.93
CA MET A 210 -16.58 10.73 -0.76
C MET A 210 -17.95 10.51 -0.12
N VAL A 211 -18.04 9.57 0.82
CA VAL A 211 -19.32 9.14 1.40
C VAL A 211 -19.76 10.09 2.51
N SER A 212 -20.98 10.63 2.41
CA SER A 212 -21.57 11.48 3.45
C SER A 212 -21.86 10.71 4.74
N ALA A 213 -21.78 11.38 5.90
CA ALA A 213 -22.17 10.83 7.20
C ALA A 213 -23.59 10.21 7.18
N ASP A 214 -24.57 10.90 6.56
CA ASP A 214 -25.95 10.41 6.47
C ASP A 214 -26.04 9.03 5.80
N LYS A 215 -25.42 8.88 4.62
CA LYS A 215 -25.35 7.59 3.90
C LYS A 215 -24.65 6.51 4.72
N ILE A 216 -23.53 6.83 5.38
CA ILE A 216 -22.79 5.88 6.24
C ILE A 216 -23.71 5.34 7.33
N LEU A 217 -24.36 6.23 8.09
CA LEU A 217 -25.18 5.86 9.23
C LEU A 217 -26.48 5.17 8.81
N LYS A 218 -27.09 5.63 7.72
CA LYS A 218 -28.28 5.00 7.15
C LYS A 218 -27.99 3.57 6.72
N THR A 219 -26.94 3.35 5.92
CA THR A 219 -26.60 2.00 5.46
C THR A 219 -26.14 1.10 6.60
N ALA A 220 -25.44 1.62 7.61
CA ALA A 220 -25.09 0.84 8.81
C ALA A 220 -26.32 0.27 9.52
N LYS A 221 -27.42 1.03 9.57
CA LYS A 221 -28.71 0.57 10.12
C LYS A 221 -29.44 -0.40 9.19
N GLU A 222 -29.49 -0.09 7.89
CA GLU A 222 -30.20 -0.93 6.90
C GLU A 222 -29.57 -2.32 6.77
N GLU A 223 -28.24 -2.40 6.80
CA GLU A 223 -27.47 -3.64 6.66
C GLU A 223 -27.23 -4.35 8.01
N ASN A 224 -27.68 -3.77 9.13
CA ASN A 224 -27.42 -4.26 10.50
C ASN A 224 -25.93 -4.53 10.77
N CYS A 225 -25.08 -3.54 10.47
CA CYS A 225 -23.64 -3.67 10.69
C CYS A 225 -23.29 -3.67 12.18
N ASP A 226 -22.26 -4.44 12.54
CA ASP A 226 -21.72 -4.51 13.89
C ASP A 226 -20.66 -3.44 14.16
N ILE A 227 -19.93 -3.01 13.12
CA ILE A 227 -18.84 -2.02 13.22
C ILE A 227 -18.90 -1.03 12.06
N ILE A 228 -18.57 0.24 12.31
CA ILE A 228 -18.36 1.26 11.28
C ILE A 228 -16.86 1.61 11.22
N GLY A 229 -16.25 1.55 10.04
CA GLY A 229 -14.87 1.93 9.76
C GLY A 229 -14.77 3.12 8.83
N LEU A 230 -14.05 4.16 9.25
CA LEU A 230 -13.81 5.38 8.48
C LEU A 230 -12.35 5.49 8.03
N SER A 231 -12.16 5.85 6.76
CA SER A 231 -10.85 6.11 6.16
C SER A 231 -10.71 7.57 5.71
N GLY A 232 -9.50 8.13 5.84
CA GLY A 232 -9.16 9.48 5.38
C GLY A 232 -7.66 9.69 5.17
N LEU A 233 -7.30 10.37 4.08
CA LEU A 233 -5.94 10.70 3.68
C LEU A 233 -5.59 12.18 3.88
N ILE A 234 -6.56 13.09 3.70
CA ILE A 234 -6.31 14.54 3.77
C ILE A 234 -6.74 15.15 5.10
N THR A 235 -6.24 16.35 5.44
CA THR A 235 -6.55 17.00 6.72
C THR A 235 -8.03 17.31 6.91
N PRO A 236 -8.79 17.80 5.90
CA PRO A 236 -10.24 18.01 6.03
C PRO A 236 -11.02 16.75 6.43
N SER A 237 -10.52 15.56 6.07
CA SER A 237 -11.14 14.27 6.40
C SER A 237 -11.26 14.05 7.91
N LEU A 238 -10.35 14.65 8.70
CA LEU A 238 -10.39 14.55 10.16
C LEU A 238 -11.61 15.25 10.75
N ASP A 239 -12.03 16.39 10.19
CA ASP A 239 -13.23 17.11 10.64
C ASP A 239 -14.50 16.34 10.28
N GLU A 240 -14.51 15.66 9.12
CA GLU A 240 -15.61 14.78 8.73
C GLU A 240 -15.72 13.56 9.65
N MET A 241 -14.61 12.96 10.09
CA MET A 241 -14.65 11.88 11.10
C MET A 241 -15.21 12.36 12.46
N VAL A 242 -14.84 13.58 12.89
CA VAL A 242 -15.44 14.22 14.07
C VAL A 242 -16.94 14.43 13.87
N HIS A 243 -17.36 14.85 12.68
CA HIS A 243 -18.76 15.04 12.34
C HIS A 243 -19.54 13.73 12.38
N VAL A 244 -19.03 12.64 11.81
CA VAL A 244 -19.66 11.31 11.87
C VAL A 244 -19.84 10.85 13.32
N ALA A 245 -18.81 10.99 14.17
CA ALA A 245 -18.92 10.62 15.59
C ALA A 245 -20.02 11.43 16.32
N LYS A 246 -20.11 12.75 16.06
CA LYS A 246 -21.20 13.58 16.59
C LYS A 246 -22.58 13.11 16.12
N GLU A 247 -22.71 12.75 14.85
CA GLU A 247 -23.97 12.28 14.30
C GLU A 247 -24.35 10.90 14.84
N MET A 248 -23.38 10.01 15.06
CA MET A 248 -23.60 8.74 15.77
C MET A 248 -24.17 8.96 17.16
N GLN A 249 -23.62 9.91 17.93
CA GLN A 249 -24.14 10.27 19.25
C GLN A 249 -25.53 10.90 19.17
N ARG A 250 -25.76 11.80 18.21
CA ARG A 250 -27.04 12.48 18.01
C ARG A 250 -28.17 11.51 17.62
N LEU A 251 -27.83 10.46 16.88
CA LEU A 251 -28.77 9.44 16.38
C LEU A 251 -28.79 8.17 17.23
N ASP A 252 -28.16 8.23 18.42
CA ASP A 252 -28.13 7.17 19.43
C ASP A 252 -27.66 5.81 18.90
N PHE A 253 -26.56 5.82 18.14
CA PHE A 253 -25.89 4.58 17.73
C PHE A 253 -25.24 3.90 18.93
N HIS A 254 -25.16 2.57 18.88
CA HIS A 254 -24.48 1.71 19.86
C HIS A 254 -23.55 0.73 19.14
N LEU A 255 -22.82 1.24 18.15
CA LEU A 255 -21.84 0.48 17.37
C LEU A 255 -20.44 1.04 17.60
N PRO A 256 -19.39 0.21 17.64
CA PRO A 256 -18.01 0.66 17.60
C PRO A 256 -17.68 1.43 16.32
N LEU A 257 -16.82 2.44 16.47
CA LEU A 257 -16.29 3.26 15.38
C LEU A 257 -14.77 3.07 15.25
N LEU A 258 -14.32 2.53 14.13
CA LEU A 258 -12.91 2.42 13.76
C LEU A 258 -12.47 3.62 12.93
N ILE A 259 -11.33 4.19 13.28
CA ILE A 259 -10.72 5.34 12.61
C ILE A 259 -9.36 4.94 12.05
N GLY A 260 -9.14 5.13 10.75
CA GLY A 260 -7.86 4.86 10.08
C GLY A 260 -7.59 5.77 8.88
N GLY A 261 -6.41 5.62 8.29
CA GLY A 261 -5.93 6.41 7.15
C GLY A 261 -4.78 7.36 7.50
N ALA A 262 -4.09 7.89 6.48
CA ALA A 262 -2.78 8.52 6.63
C ALA A 262 -2.75 9.76 7.54
N THR A 263 -3.81 10.57 7.54
CA THR A 263 -3.89 11.75 8.43
C THR A 263 -4.37 11.44 9.82
N THR A 264 -4.90 10.23 10.05
CA THR A 264 -5.41 9.84 11.37
C THR A 264 -4.26 9.51 12.31
N SER A 265 -4.51 9.69 13.62
CA SER A 265 -3.54 9.32 14.64
C SER A 265 -4.24 9.04 15.95
N LYS A 266 -3.65 8.18 16.78
CA LYS A 266 -4.10 7.93 18.16
C LYS A 266 -4.31 9.23 18.95
N ALA A 267 -3.41 10.22 18.77
CA ALA A 267 -3.53 11.51 19.44
C ALA A 267 -4.73 12.32 18.96
N HIS A 268 -4.96 12.44 17.65
CA HIS A 268 -6.12 13.14 17.12
C HIS A 268 -7.43 12.46 17.53
N THR A 269 -7.51 11.14 17.39
CA THR A 269 -8.69 10.36 17.77
C THR A 269 -9.02 10.53 19.25
N ALA A 270 -8.05 10.39 20.15
CA ALA A 270 -8.26 10.54 21.59
C ALA A 270 -8.72 11.94 22.01
N VAL A 271 -8.22 13.00 21.34
CA VAL A 271 -8.44 14.41 21.73
C VAL A 271 -9.65 15.02 21.04
N LYS A 272 -9.96 14.66 19.79
CA LYS A 272 -10.96 15.34 18.96
C LYS A 272 -12.16 14.49 18.61
N ILE A 273 -11.98 13.18 18.37
CA ILE A 273 -13.05 12.29 17.89
C ILE A 273 -13.73 11.56 19.05
N ALA A 274 -12.96 10.86 19.88
CA ALA A 274 -13.45 10.07 21.02
C ALA A 274 -14.39 10.85 21.97
N PRO A 275 -14.15 12.14 22.28
CA PRO A 275 -15.07 12.90 23.14
C PRO A 275 -16.45 13.17 22.54
N GLN A 276 -16.66 12.91 21.25
CA GLN A 276 -17.92 13.21 20.57
C GLN A 276 -18.95 12.07 20.62
N TYR A 277 -18.54 10.87 21.04
CA TYR A 277 -19.39 9.69 21.07
C TYR A 277 -19.01 8.80 22.26
N SER A 278 -19.99 8.52 23.12
CA SER A 278 -19.82 7.79 24.37
C SER A 278 -20.62 6.49 24.46
N ASN A 279 -21.49 6.24 23.48
CA ASN A 279 -22.40 5.07 23.53
C ASN A 279 -21.68 3.74 23.28
N ASP A 280 -20.52 3.74 22.61
CA ASP A 280 -19.67 2.57 22.37
C ASP A 280 -18.20 2.98 22.10
N ALA A 281 -17.36 2.03 21.70
CA ALA A 281 -15.93 2.23 21.45
C ALA A 281 -15.65 3.16 20.27
N ILE A 282 -14.66 4.05 20.42
CA ILE A 282 -13.93 4.66 19.30
C ILE A 282 -12.50 4.16 19.36
N SER A 283 -12.02 3.54 18.29
CA SER A 283 -10.66 3.01 18.23
C SER A 283 -9.93 3.44 16.96
N TYR A 284 -8.76 4.04 17.17
CA TYR A 284 -7.77 4.27 16.12
C TYR A 284 -7.02 2.97 15.82
N VAL A 285 -7.00 2.60 14.54
CA VAL A 285 -6.26 1.44 14.02
C VAL A 285 -5.19 1.94 13.06
N ALA A 286 -3.95 1.51 13.27
CA ALA A 286 -2.79 2.07 12.56
C ALA A 286 -2.59 1.47 11.16
N ASP A 287 -2.92 0.19 10.99
CA ASP A 287 -2.62 -0.60 9.80
C ASP A 287 -3.63 -1.75 9.66
N ALA A 288 -3.63 -2.44 8.52
CA ALA A 288 -4.60 -3.50 8.25
C ALA A 288 -4.37 -4.73 9.14
N SER A 289 -3.11 -5.06 9.45
CA SER A 289 -2.76 -6.20 10.30
C SER A 289 -3.41 -6.14 11.68
N ARG A 290 -3.50 -4.94 12.27
CA ARG A 290 -4.11 -4.73 13.59
C ARG A 290 -5.64 -4.64 13.54
N ALA A 291 -6.21 -4.33 12.37
CA ALA A 291 -7.65 -4.15 12.21
C ALA A 291 -8.42 -5.42 12.59
N VAL A 292 -7.89 -6.59 12.22
CA VAL A 292 -8.48 -7.90 12.51
C VAL A 292 -8.61 -8.13 14.02
N GLY A 293 -7.50 -8.02 14.75
CA GLY A 293 -7.50 -8.27 16.19
C GLY A 293 -8.35 -7.26 16.97
N VAL A 294 -8.52 -6.04 16.46
CA VAL A 294 -9.44 -5.05 17.03
C VAL A 294 -10.90 -5.42 16.74
N ALA A 295 -11.22 -5.77 15.48
CA ALA A 295 -12.57 -6.17 15.08
C ALA A 295 -13.06 -7.39 15.87
N GLN A 296 -12.23 -8.45 15.99
CA GLN A 296 -12.54 -9.66 16.75
C GLN A 296 -12.87 -9.39 18.23
N LYS A 297 -12.13 -8.47 18.87
CA LYS A 297 -12.42 -8.07 20.25
C LYS A 297 -13.73 -7.29 20.38
N LEU A 298 -14.07 -6.50 19.37
CA LEU A 298 -15.25 -5.64 19.38
C LEU A 298 -16.56 -6.41 19.11
N VAL A 299 -16.50 -7.49 18.33
CA VAL A 299 -17.67 -8.37 18.10
C VAL A 299 -17.88 -9.38 19.22
N ASN A 300 -16.83 -9.74 19.97
CA ASN A 300 -16.94 -10.67 21.10
C ASN A 300 -17.45 -9.94 22.36
N PRO A 301 -18.64 -10.28 22.90
CA PRO A 301 -19.22 -9.59 24.05
C PRO A 301 -18.37 -9.62 25.33
N GLU A 302 -17.61 -10.70 25.56
CA GLU A 302 -16.77 -10.87 26.75
C GLU A 302 -15.52 -9.98 26.68
N LEU A 303 -14.92 -9.86 25.49
CA LEU A 303 -13.70 -9.09 25.27
C LEU A 303 -13.99 -7.60 25.04
N LYS A 304 -15.17 -7.27 24.49
CA LYS A 304 -15.55 -5.90 24.14
C LYS A 304 -15.53 -4.97 25.33
N ALA A 305 -16.10 -5.39 26.47
CA ALA A 305 -16.18 -4.56 27.67
C ALA A 305 -14.78 -4.16 28.18
N GLN A 306 -13.88 -5.14 28.30
CA GLN A 306 -12.50 -4.89 28.71
C GLN A 306 -11.76 -4.00 27.70
N PHE A 307 -11.95 -4.26 26.40
CA PHE A 307 -11.30 -3.49 25.34
C PHE A 307 -11.73 -2.01 25.37
N ILE A 308 -13.01 -1.72 25.62
CA ILE A 308 -13.51 -0.35 25.77
C ILE A 308 -12.84 0.34 26.95
N GLU A 309 -12.79 -0.32 28.11
CA GLU A 309 -12.18 0.23 29.32
C GLU A 309 -10.69 0.55 29.10
N ASP A 310 -9.94 -0.41 28.54
CA ASP A 310 -8.52 -0.26 28.24
C ASP A 310 -8.25 0.89 27.26
N THR A 311 -9.06 0.98 26.19
CA THR A 311 -8.94 2.03 25.17
C THR A 311 -9.27 3.40 25.75
N GLN A 312 -10.31 3.52 26.57
CA GLN A 312 -10.68 4.77 27.22
C GLN A 312 -9.60 5.24 28.20
N ALA A 313 -9.03 4.32 28.99
CA ALA A 313 -7.93 4.62 29.90
C ALA A 313 -6.69 5.09 29.13
N GLU A 314 -6.34 4.41 28.02
CA GLU A 314 -5.24 4.84 27.16
C GLU A 314 -5.48 6.25 26.58
N TYR A 315 -6.70 6.52 26.11
CA TYR A 315 -7.03 7.83 25.52
C TYR A 315 -7.03 8.93 26.55
N GLU A 316 -7.37 8.64 27.80
CA GLU A 316 -7.29 9.60 28.88
C GLU A 316 -5.83 9.98 29.21
N ILE A 317 -4.92 9.00 29.20
CA ILE A 317 -3.48 9.26 29.33
C ILE A 317 -3.00 10.16 28.19
N VAL A 318 -3.41 9.87 26.96
CA VAL A 318 -3.04 10.67 25.77
C VAL A 318 -3.60 12.09 25.87
N ARG A 319 -4.87 12.27 26.28
CA ARG A 319 -5.51 13.57 26.49
C ARG A 319 -4.80 14.37 27.59
N THR A 320 -4.56 13.76 28.74
CA THR A 320 -3.85 14.39 29.86
C THR A 320 -2.43 14.80 29.46
N ARG A 321 -1.70 13.93 28.75
CA ARG A 321 -0.36 14.26 28.23
C ARG A 321 -0.40 15.40 27.22
N ASN A 322 -1.41 15.45 26.35
CA ASN A 322 -1.57 16.51 25.36
C ASN A 322 -1.93 17.84 26.03
N ALA A 323 -2.86 17.84 26.98
CA ALA A 323 -3.26 19.00 27.77
C ALA A 323 -2.10 19.58 28.60
N ASN A 324 -1.26 18.70 29.17
CA ASN A 324 -0.05 19.08 29.92
C ASN A 324 1.12 19.49 29.02
N ARG A 325 1.02 19.29 27.70
CA ARG A 325 2.02 19.74 26.75
C ARG A 325 1.95 21.26 26.71
N LYS A 326 2.89 21.93 27.38
CA LYS A 326 3.04 23.39 27.28
C LYS A 326 3.10 23.76 25.81
N SER A 327 2.09 24.47 25.32
CA SER A 327 2.15 25.08 24.00
C SER A 327 3.43 25.89 23.93
N LYS A 328 4.28 25.61 22.93
CA LYS A 328 5.46 26.45 22.72
C LYS A 328 4.93 27.86 22.48
N PRO A 329 5.42 28.88 23.21
CA PRO A 329 4.91 30.23 23.03
C PRO A 329 5.05 30.61 21.56
N LEU A 330 3.91 30.92 20.94
CA LEU A 330 3.87 31.43 19.59
C LEU A 330 4.27 32.90 19.63
N LEU A 331 5.04 33.32 18.65
CA LEU A 331 5.28 34.72 18.37
C LEU A 331 3.99 35.35 17.82
N SER A 332 3.79 36.63 18.10
CA SER A 332 2.80 37.42 17.35
C SER A 332 3.18 37.40 15.87
N TYR A 333 2.20 37.50 14.99
CA TYR A 333 2.44 37.52 13.55
C TYR A 333 3.45 38.62 13.13
N PRO A 334 3.37 39.87 13.62
CA PRO A 334 4.39 40.88 13.33
C PRO A 334 5.81 40.48 13.77
N ALA A 335 5.96 39.91 14.97
CA ALA A 335 7.26 39.46 15.46
C ALA A 335 7.82 38.28 14.66
N ALA A 336 6.95 37.41 14.12
CA ALA A 336 7.37 36.35 13.20
C ALA A 336 7.83 36.92 11.85
N CYS A 337 7.14 37.96 11.32
CA CYS A 337 7.54 38.65 10.10
C CYS A 337 8.89 39.37 10.24
N GLU A 338 9.16 40.00 11.39
CA GLU A 338 10.47 40.59 11.70
C GLU A 338 11.60 39.55 11.71
N ARG A 339 11.28 38.28 11.97
CA ARG A 339 12.21 37.14 11.93
C ARG A 339 12.20 36.39 10.60
N ALA A 340 11.67 37.00 9.53
CA ALA A 340 11.79 36.46 8.18
C ALA A 340 13.27 36.28 7.79
N PRO A 341 13.59 35.29 6.93
CA PRO A 341 14.92 35.15 6.38
C PRO A 341 15.33 36.42 5.62
N GLN A 342 16.53 36.93 5.91
CA GLN A 342 17.07 38.13 5.27
C GLN A 342 17.75 37.74 3.94
N ILE A 343 16.94 37.52 2.92
CA ILE A 343 17.42 37.16 1.58
C ILE A 343 17.73 38.45 0.79
N ASN A 344 18.98 38.60 0.34
CA ASN A 344 19.39 39.76 -0.46
C ASN A 344 19.06 39.53 -1.95
N PHE A 345 18.00 40.18 -2.43
CA PHE A 345 17.65 40.19 -3.86
C PHE A 345 18.38 41.26 -4.67
N GLY A 346 19.17 42.15 -4.06
CA GLY A 346 19.85 43.25 -4.75
C GLY A 346 20.86 42.76 -5.79
N ASP A 347 21.74 41.86 -5.37
CA ASP A 347 22.79 41.27 -6.22
C ASP A 347 22.33 40.00 -6.96
N TYR A 348 21.12 39.54 -6.68
CA TYR A 348 20.50 38.39 -7.34
C TYR A 348 19.59 38.85 -8.48
N THR A 349 19.58 38.08 -9.57
CA THR A 349 18.62 38.26 -10.66
C THR A 349 17.85 36.95 -10.76
N PRO A 350 16.56 36.92 -10.36
CA PRO A 350 15.76 35.71 -10.51
C PRO A 350 15.76 35.22 -11.96
N PRO A 351 15.90 33.91 -12.19
CA PRO A 351 15.91 33.37 -13.54
C PRO A 351 14.55 33.62 -14.19
N LYS A 352 14.58 34.17 -15.40
CA LYS A 352 13.39 34.40 -16.20
C LYS A 352 13.05 33.12 -16.96
N PRO A 353 11.81 32.59 -16.85
CA PRO A 353 11.44 31.42 -17.61
C PRO A 353 11.51 31.64 -19.13
N ASN A 354 11.95 30.62 -19.85
CA ASN A 354 12.01 30.62 -21.31
C ASN A 354 10.60 30.71 -21.95
N LYS A 355 9.58 30.16 -21.28
CA LYS A 355 8.20 30.13 -21.77
C LYS A 355 7.20 30.43 -20.65
N LEU A 356 6.61 31.62 -20.70
CA LEU A 356 5.50 32.00 -19.82
C LEU A 356 4.15 31.50 -20.33
N GLY A 357 3.16 31.51 -19.44
CA GLY A 357 1.80 31.08 -19.70
C GLY A 357 1.59 29.59 -19.45
N ILE A 358 0.45 29.09 -19.93
CA ILE A 358 0.01 27.71 -19.71
C ILE A 358 0.51 26.82 -20.85
N THR A 359 1.12 25.69 -20.50
CA THR A 359 1.46 24.58 -21.39
C THR A 359 0.66 23.35 -20.97
N VAL A 360 -0.09 22.79 -21.92
CA VAL A 360 -0.90 21.59 -21.72
C VAL A 360 -0.22 20.41 -22.40
N TYR A 361 -0.15 19.28 -21.69
CA TYR A 361 0.28 18.00 -22.18
C TYR A 361 -0.91 17.04 -22.09
N ASP A 362 -1.67 16.87 -23.18
CA ASP A 362 -2.87 16.03 -23.20
C ASP A 362 -2.58 14.53 -23.39
N GLU A 363 -1.41 14.19 -23.93
CA GLU A 363 -0.96 12.82 -24.15
C GLU A 363 0.56 12.73 -23.96
N PHE A 364 1.01 12.50 -22.71
CA PHE A 364 2.43 12.34 -22.40
C PHE A 364 2.86 10.86 -22.50
N PRO A 365 4.03 10.55 -23.09
CA PRO A 365 4.51 9.16 -23.21
C PRO A 365 4.75 8.51 -21.85
N LEU A 366 4.04 7.42 -21.56
CA LEU A 366 4.15 6.69 -20.30
C LEU A 366 5.54 6.05 -20.14
N GLU A 367 6.18 5.68 -21.23
CA GLU A 367 7.52 5.10 -21.27
C GLU A 367 8.54 6.01 -20.56
N THR A 368 8.43 7.32 -20.79
CA THR A 368 9.29 8.33 -20.17
C THR A 368 9.11 8.38 -18.66
N LEU A 369 7.91 8.09 -18.15
CA LEU A 369 7.61 8.16 -16.72
C LEU A 369 8.22 7.01 -15.93
N VAL A 370 8.49 5.88 -16.58
CA VAL A 370 9.02 4.67 -15.91
C VAL A 370 10.33 4.96 -15.19
N ASP A 371 11.21 5.76 -15.80
CA ASP A 371 12.52 6.11 -15.25
C ASP A 371 12.44 7.04 -14.03
N TYR A 372 11.29 7.66 -13.78
CA TYR A 372 11.04 8.59 -12.67
C TYR A 372 10.28 7.93 -11.51
N ILE A 373 9.92 6.65 -11.61
CA ILE A 373 9.19 5.96 -10.54
C ILE A 373 10.09 5.77 -9.30
N ASP A 374 9.70 6.38 -8.19
CA ASP A 374 10.15 5.93 -6.86
C ASP A 374 9.32 4.74 -6.40
N TRP A 375 9.95 3.56 -6.40
CA TRP A 375 9.38 2.30 -5.96
C TRP A 375 9.30 2.16 -4.44
N THR A 376 9.98 3.02 -3.66
CA THR A 376 9.98 2.90 -2.20
C THR A 376 8.56 3.03 -1.63
N PRO A 377 7.77 4.07 -1.98
CA PRO A 377 6.41 4.16 -1.45
C PRO A 377 5.47 3.11 -2.04
N PHE A 378 5.77 2.54 -3.21
CA PHE A 378 5.03 1.38 -3.73
C PHE A 378 5.12 0.20 -2.76
N PHE A 379 6.32 -0.16 -2.27
CA PHE A 379 6.46 -1.23 -1.28
C PHE A 379 5.82 -0.88 0.07
N ILE A 380 5.88 0.39 0.49
CA ILE A 380 5.20 0.85 1.72
C ILE A 380 3.68 0.67 1.61
N SER A 381 3.07 0.98 0.47
CA SER A 381 1.64 0.74 0.23
C SER A 381 1.25 -0.74 0.34
N TRP A 382 2.20 -1.64 0.13
CA TRP A 382 2.05 -3.08 0.29
C TRP A 382 2.56 -3.60 1.66
N GLU A 383 2.73 -2.72 2.65
CA GLU A 383 3.23 -3.03 3.99
C GLU A 383 4.60 -3.76 4.00
N LEU A 384 5.41 -3.58 2.95
CA LEU A 384 6.77 -4.10 2.87
C LEU A 384 7.78 -3.01 3.27
N ALA A 385 8.34 -3.15 4.46
CA ALA A 385 9.32 -2.20 4.99
C ALA A 385 10.68 -2.36 4.32
N GLY A 386 11.18 -1.29 3.70
CA GLY A 386 12.50 -1.28 3.09
C GLY A 386 12.62 -0.20 2.02
N LYS A 387 13.85 0.07 1.58
CA LYS A 387 14.12 1.05 0.51
C LYS A 387 14.52 0.32 -0.77
N PHE A 388 13.91 0.68 -1.90
CA PHE A 388 14.31 0.17 -3.21
C PHE A 388 15.69 0.72 -3.65
N PRO A 389 16.56 -0.05 -4.32
CA PRO A 389 16.40 -1.47 -4.70
C PRO A 389 16.79 -2.47 -3.60
N ARG A 390 17.37 -2.02 -2.48
CA ARG A 390 17.89 -2.91 -1.41
C ARG A 390 16.84 -3.84 -0.81
N ILE A 391 15.57 -3.43 -0.78
CA ILE A 391 14.46 -4.27 -0.30
C ILE A 391 14.35 -5.60 -1.06
N LEU A 392 14.81 -5.67 -2.31
CA LEU A 392 14.76 -6.89 -3.12
C LEU A 392 15.72 -7.98 -2.63
N GLU A 393 16.77 -7.59 -1.91
CA GLU A 393 17.81 -8.47 -1.35
C GLU A 393 17.64 -8.67 0.16
N ASP A 394 16.53 -8.20 0.74
CA ASP A 394 16.27 -8.32 2.18
C ASP A 394 16.04 -9.79 2.58
N GLU A 395 16.64 -10.20 3.71
CA GLU A 395 16.60 -11.59 4.18
C GLU A 395 15.20 -12.07 4.59
N VAL A 396 14.31 -11.13 4.97
CA VAL A 396 12.96 -11.45 5.47
C VAL A 396 11.92 -11.19 4.39
N VAL A 397 11.95 -10.01 3.76
CA VAL A 397 10.91 -9.58 2.81
C VAL A 397 11.34 -9.66 1.35
N GLY A 398 12.61 -9.94 1.06
CA GLY A 398 13.20 -9.78 -0.28
C GLY A 398 12.58 -10.67 -1.35
N GLU A 399 12.21 -11.90 -1.00
CA GLU A 399 11.52 -12.81 -1.93
C GLU A 399 10.14 -12.26 -2.32
N ALA A 400 9.33 -11.86 -1.33
CA ALA A 400 8.01 -11.29 -1.55
C ALA A 400 8.07 -9.95 -2.28
N ALA A 401 9.03 -9.09 -1.93
CA ALA A 401 9.28 -7.82 -2.61
C ALA A 401 9.67 -8.03 -4.07
N THR A 402 10.55 -9.00 -4.35
CA THR A 402 10.96 -9.36 -5.71
C THR A 402 9.80 -9.91 -6.53
N ALA A 403 8.97 -10.78 -5.94
CA ALA A 403 7.78 -11.32 -6.61
C ALA A 403 6.76 -10.21 -6.94
N LEU A 404 6.45 -9.34 -5.97
CA LEU A 404 5.55 -8.20 -6.16
C LEU A 404 6.11 -7.25 -7.24
N TYR A 405 7.40 -6.95 -7.20
CA TYR A 405 8.05 -6.09 -8.20
C TYR A 405 7.94 -6.68 -9.61
N LYS A 406 8.16 -7.98 -9.78
CA LYS A 406 7.98 -8.67 -11.06
C LYS A 406 6.54 -8.55 -11.57
N ASP A 407 5.56 -8.71 -10.71
CA ASP A 407 4.15 -8.59 -11.10
C ASP A 407 3.78 -7.14 -11.45
N ALA A 408 4.29 -6.17 -10.70
CA ALA A 408 4.16 -4.74 -11.00
C ALA A 408 4.76 -4.39 -12.37
N GLN A 409 5.97 -4.90 -12.67
CA GLN A 409 6.63 -4.70 -13.96
C GLN A 409 5.84 -5.31 -15.12
N LYS A 410 5.25 -6.50 -14.95
CA LYS A 410 4.37 -7.11 -15.97
C LYS A 410 3.12 -6.26 -16.22
N MET A 411 2.47 -5.80 -15.16
CA MET A 411 1.28 -4.94 -15.29
C MET A 411 1.64 -3.59 -15.93
N LEU A 412 2.76 -2.97 -15.52
CA LEU A 412 3.27 -1.74 -16.11
C LEU A 412 3.56 -1.91 -17.62
N ALA A 413 4.21 -3.01 -18.01
CA ALA A 413 4.45 -3.33 -19.42
C ALA A 413 3.13 -3.47 -20.21
N ARG A 414 2.09 -4.06 -19.61
CA ARG A 414 0.76 -4.14 -20.21
C ARG A 414 0.12 -2.75 -20.35
N ILE A 415 0.20 -1.90 -19.34
CA ILE A 415 -0.33 -0.53 -19.35
C ILE A 415 0.31 0.26 -20.51
N ILE A 416 1.63 0.20 -20.63
CA ILE A 416 2.40 0.91 -21.66
C ILE A 416 2.08 0.36 -23.06
N LYS A 417 2.27 -0.95 -23.27
CA LYS A 417 2.06 -1.59 -24.59
C LYS A 417 0.62 -1.45 -25.08
N GLY A 418 -0.34 -1.53 -24.16
CA GLY A 418 -1.76 -1.38 -24.44
C GLY A 418 -2.23 0.06 -24.51
N LYS A 419 -1.38 1.05 -24.18
CA LYS A 419 -1.75 2.47 -24.01
C LYS A 419 -3.01 2.61 -23.16
N LEU A 420 -3.04 1.92 -22.03
CA LEU A 420 -4.23 1.82 -21.20
C LEU A 420 -4.53 3.11 -20.45
N PHE A 421 -3.51 3.95 -20.21
CA PHE A 421 -3.65 5.24 -19.56
C PHE A 421 -3.27 6.38 -20.50
N ASN A 422 -3.91 7.53 -20.30
CA ASN A 422 -3.53 8.79 -20.94
C ASN A 422 -2.99 9.75 -19.89
N ALA A 423 -1.66 9.85 -19.77
CA ALA A 423 -1.03 10.78 -18.85
C ALA A 423 -1.24 12.22 -19.31
N ARG A 424 -1.84 13.04 -18.43
CA ARG A 424 -2.16 14.45 -18.68
C ARG A 424 -1.52 15.38 -17.66
N ALA A 425 -0.99 16.50 -18.14
CA ALA A 425 -0.44 17.55 -17.31
C ALA A 425 -0.82 18.94 -17.80
N VAL A 426 -0.96 19.86 -16.86
CA VAL A 426 -0.94 21.29 -17.14
C VAL A 426 0.15 21.92 -16.30
N VAL A 427 1.01 22.71 -16.93
CA VAL A 427 2.08 23.48 -16.28
C VAL A 427 1.88 24.92 -16.65
N GLY A 428 1.92 25.83 -15.68
CA GLY A 428 1.88 27.25 -15.94
C GLY A 428 3.01 27.99 -15.23
N LEU A 429 3.54 29.00 -15.91
CA LEU A 429 4.61 29.86 -15.44
C LEU A 429 4.19 31.32 -15.61
N TRP A 430 4.25 32.10 -14.55
CA TRP A 430 3.77 33.49 -14.55
C TRP A 430 4.75 34.45 -13.90
N PRO A 431 4.79 35.71 -14.33
CA PRO A 431 5.39 36.79 -13.55
C PRO A 431 4.71 36.88 -12.19
N ALA A 432 5.52 36.92 -11.13
CA ALA A 432 5.01 37.02 -9.77
C ALA A 432 5.92 37.88 -8.88
N ASN A 433 5.34 38.49 -7.85
CA ASN A 433 6.10 39.17 -6.81
C ASN A 433 5.46 38.97 -5.46
N ARG A 434 6.29 38.92 -4.42
CA ARG A 434 5.79 38.93 -3.05
C ARG A 434 5.12 40.27 -2.74
N LYS A 435 3.90 40.21 -2.20
CA LYS A 435 3.13 41.33 -1.66
C LYS A 435 3.11 41.24 -0.14
N GLY A 436 3.57 42.30 0.52
CA GLY A 436 3.69 42.30 1.97
C GLY A 436 4.71 41.26 2.45
N ALA A 437 4.39 40.58 3.55
CA ALA A 437 5.27 39.57 4.15
C ALA A 437 5.07 38.17 3.55
N ASP A 438 3.84 37.79 3.23
CA ASP A 438 3.47 36.38 3.06
C ASP A 438 2.60 36.06 1.84
N ASP A 439 2.16 37.06 1.07
CA ASP A 439 1.36 36.83 -0.13
C ASP A 439 2.22 36.92 -1.39
N ILE A 440 1.80 36.21 -2.44
CA ILE A 440 2.44 36.24 -3.76
C ILE A 440 1.39 36.68 -4.78
N GLU A 441 1.58 37.85 -5.39
CA GLU A 441 0.76 38.30 -6.53
C GLU A 441 1.24 37.63 -7.81
N ILE A 442 0.30 37.06 -8.57
CA ILE A 442 0.52 36.54 -9.92
C ILE A 442 -0.04 37.54 -10.92
N TYR A 443 0.74 37.86 -11.95
CA TYR A 443 0.36 38.86 -12.95
C TYR A 443 -0.02 38.23 -14.29
N ALA A 444 -0.85 38.96 -15.06
CA ALA A 444 -1.32 38.52 -16.37
C ALA A 444 -0.19 38.41 -17.41
N ASP A 445 0.76 39.34 -17.34
CA ASP A 445 1.90 39.42 -18.23
C ASP A 445 3.06 40.19 -17.57
N GLU A 446 4.14 40.37 -18.33
CA GLU A 446 5.38 41.01 -17.88
C GLU A 446 5.25 42.49 -17.54
N SER A 447 4.16 43.16 -17.94
CA SER A 447 3.91 44.54 -17.52
C SER A 447 3.60 44.64 -16.02
N ARG A 448 3.16 43.53 -15.40
CA ARG A 448 2.78 43.43 -13.99
C ARG A 448 1.72 44.47 -13.57
N SER A 449 0.90 44.95 -14.52
CA SER A 449 -0.14 45.94 -14.27
C SER A 449 -1.45 45.32 -13.77
N GLU A 450 -1.74 44.09 -14.18
CA GLU A 450 -2.95 43.36 -13.82
C GLU A 450 -2.60 42.14 -12.99
N VAL A 451 -3.16 42.06 -11.78
CA VAL A 451 -3.04 40.90 -10.89
C VAL A 451 -4.13 39.90 -11.26
N LEU A 452 -3.74 38.69 -11.65
CA LEU A 452 -4.66 37.59 -11.92
C LEU A 452 -5.17 36.95 -10.64
N GLU A 453 -4.25 36.67 -9.71
CA GLU A 453 -4.54 35.94 -8.47
C GLU A 453 -3.51 36.27 -7.38
N THR A 454 -3.87 36.05 -6.12
CA THR A 454 -2.95 36.15 -4.97
C THR A 454 -2.86 34.81 -4.26
N LEU A 455 -1.65 34.23 -4.22
CA LEU A 455 -1.38 33.03 -3.44
C LEU A 455 -1.04 33.39 -2.00
N HIS A 456 -1.85 32.92 -1.06
CA HIS A 456 -1.67 33.16 0.37
C HIS A 456 -0.76 32.09 0.99
N GLN A 457 0.33 32.52 1.65
CA GLN A 457 1.23 31.63 2.37
C GLN A 457 1.12 31.81 3.89
N LEU A 458 1.45 30.76 4.62
CA LEU A 458 1.51 30.81 6.08
C LEU A 458 2.95 31.04 6.55
N ARG A 459 3.10 31.86 7.60
CA ARG A 459 4.38 32.06 8.28
C ARG A 459 4.47 31.19 9.52
N GLN A 460 5.61 30.54 9.69
CA GLN A 460 5.93 29.82 10.92
C GLN A 460 5.91 30.80 12.11
N GLN A 461 5.14 30.54 13.17
CA GLN A 461 5.05 31.43 14.35
C GLN A 461 5.71 30.85 15.62
N THR A 462 6.44 29.74 15.51
CA THR A 462 7.15 29.19 16.68
C THR A 462 8.32 30.09 17.07
N ASN A 463 8.51 30.33 18.37
CA ASN A 463 9.69 31.03 18.87
C ASN A 463 10.94 30.15 18.72
N LYS A 464 11.62 30.26 17.58
CA LYS A 464 12.83 29.49 17.28
C LYS A 464 14.07 30.08 17.98
N PRO A 465 15.13 29.26 18.18
CA PRO A 465 16.42 29.74 18.68
C PRO A 465 16.98 30.88 17.81
N ALA A 466 17.84 31.71 18.41
CA ALA A 466 18.51 32.80 17.70
C ALA A 466 19.26 32.28 16.46
N GLY A 467 19.16 33.03 15.35
CA GLY A 467 19.75 32.66 14.07
C GLY A 467 18.89 31.75 13.19
N GLN A 468 17.74 31.25 13.69
CA GLN A 468 16.78 30.51 12.87
C GLN A 468 15.59 31.39 12.49
N PRO A 469 15.36 31.65 11.19
CA PRO A 469 14.26 32.49 10.76
C PRO A 469 12.92 31.75 10.82
N ASN A 470 11.86 32.55 10.84
CA ASN A 470 10.48 32.13 10.73
C ASN A 470 10.05 32.18 9.27
N TYR A 471 10.11 31.03 8.58
CA TYR A 471 9.90 30.95 7.14
C TYR A 471 8.43 31.11 6.75
N SER A 472 8.24 31.65 5.56
CA SER A 472 7.06 31.59 4.72
C SER A 472 7.49 31.22 3.30
N LEU A 473 6.64 30.53 2.54
CA LEU A 473 6.96 30.19 1.14
C LEU A 473 7.12 31.43 0.27
N ALA A 474 6.46 32.54 0.61
CA ALA A 474 6.59 33.79 -0.12
C ALA A 474 7.98 34.44 0.03
N ASP A 475 8.76 34.08 1.05
CA ASP A 475 10.09 34.65 1.30
C ASP A 475 11.08 34.41 0.15
N PHE A 476 10.85 33.37 -0.66
CA PHE A 476 11.71 32.99 -1.77
C PHE A 476 11.37 33.69 -3.10
N ILE A 477 10.36 34.56 -3.11
CA ILE A 477 9.96 35.37 -4.26
C ILE A 477 10.33 36.83 -4.01
N ALA A 478 10.93 37.50 -4.99
CA ALA A 478 11.34 38.88 -4.89
C ALA A 478 10.14 39.79 -4.56
N ALA A 479 10.34 40.67 -3.58
CA ALA A 479 9.32 41.61 -3.15
C ALA A 479 9.00 42.65 -4.22
N LYS A 480 7.71 42.96 -4.32
CA LYS A 480 7.23 44.17 -4.98
C LYS A 480 7.71 45.37 -4.16
N THR A 481 8.58 46.21 -4.72
CA THR A 481 8.93 47.50 -4.10
C THR A 481 7.90 48.55 -4.50
N SER A 482 7.40 49.32 -3.52
CA SER A 482 6.33 50.29 -3.73
C SER A 482 6.78 51.57 -4.44
N ASP A 483 8.08 51.87 -4.49
CA ASP A 483 8.56 53.18 -4.96
C ASP A 483 9.93 53.09 -5.66
N SER A 484 9.91 53.15 -7.00
CA SER A 484 11.00 53.61 -7.90
C SER A 484 12.40 52.95 -7.86
N ALA A 485 12.74 52.12 -6.88
CA ALA A 485 13.85 51.18 -6.97
C ALA A 485 13.29 49.88 -7.54
N ALA A 486 13.48 49.65 -8.84
CA ALA A 486 12.89 48.54 -9.59
C ALA A 486 12.94 47.23 -8.79
N GLY A 487 11.78 46.79 -8.30
CA GLY A 487 11.64 45.46 -7.71
C GLY A 487 12.10 44.44 -8.73
N LYS A 488 12.82 43.40 -8.28
CA LYS A 488 13.31 42.39 -9.21
C LYS A 488 12.12 41.66 -9.82
N GLU A 489 12.18 41.47 -11.12
CA GLU A 489 11.26 40.61 -11.84
C GLU A 489 11.49 39.18 -11.37
N ASP A 490 10.46 38.59 -10.77
CA ASP A 490 10.47 37.20 -10.33
C ASP A 490 9.24 36.48 -10.89
N TYR A 491 9.20 35.16 -10.71
CA TYR A 491 8.25 34.28 -11.37
C TYR A 491 7.82 33.16 -10.43
N ILE A 492 6.68 32.55 -10.74
CA ILE A 492 6.21 31.36 -10.03
C ILE A 492 5.60 30.39 -11.02
N GLY A 493 5.71 29.10 -10.69
CA GLY A 493 5.14 28.02 -11.46
C GLY A 493 4.14 27.22 -10.63
N ALA A 494 3.16 26.66 -11.31
CA ALA A 494 2.25 25.66 -10.75
C ALA A 494 1.99 24.57 -11.79
N PHE A 495 1.68 23.37 -11.33
CA PHE A 495 1.31 22.27 -12.20
C PHE A 495 0.24 21.39 -11.56
N ALA A 496 -0.47 20.65 -12.41
CA ALA A 496 -1.33 19.54 -12.02
C ALA A 496 -1.12 18.39 -13.01
N VAL A 497 -0.99 17.17 -12.49
CA VAL A 497 -0.73 15.96 -13.28
C VAL A 497 -1.68 14.85 -12.90
N THR A 498 -1.96 13.96 -13.84
CA THR A 498 -2.59 12.66 -13.60
C THR A 498 -1.97 11.64 -14.55
N SER A 499 -1.75 10.42 -14.05
CA SER A 499 -1.23 9.31 -14.84
C SER A 499 -2.25 8.75 -15.83
N GLY A 500 -3.54 8.93 -15.56
CA GLY A 500 -4.64 8.50 -16.43
C GLY A 500 -5.98 8.50 -15.68
N LEU A 501 -7.01 9.06 -16.31
CA LEU A 501 -8.38 9.02 -15.76
C LEU A 501 -9.00 7.62 -15.87
N GLU A 502 -8.41 6.77 -16.71
CA GLU A 502 -8.85 5.41 -17.01
C GLU A 502 -8.51 4.41 -15.88
N ALA A 503 -7.57 4.77 -15.00
CA ALA A 503 -7.05 3.89 -13.96
C ALA A 503 -8.16 3.31 -13.06
N GLU A 504 -9.12 4.14 -12.65
CA GLU A 504 -10.22 3.71 -11.80
C GLU A 504 -11.15 2.72 -12.52
N THR A 505 -11.49 3.00 -13.78
CA THR A 505 -12.36 2.11 -14.56
C THR A 505 -11.71 0.75 -14.80
N LEU A 506 -10.40 0.73 -15.07
CA LEU A 506 -9.63 -0.50 -15.25
C LEU A 506 -9.47 -1.27 -13.93
N ALA A 507 -9.29 -0.58 -12.81
CA ALA A 507 -9.24 -1.21 -11.49
C ALA A 507 -10.60 -1.83 -11.14
N GLU A 508 -11.71 -1.15 -11.42
CA GLU A 508 -13.06 -1.66 -11.16
C GLU A 508 -13.40 -2.92 -11.97
N GLN A 509 -12.82 -3.11 -13.16
CA GLN A 509 -12.95 -4.36 -13.91
C GLN A 509 -12.36 -5.54 -13.12
N TYR A 510 -11.15 -5.39 -12.54
CA TYR A 510 -10.58 -6.44 -11.68
C TYR A 510 -11.42 -6.69 -10.43
N LYS A 511 -12.02 -5.64 -9.86
CA LYS A 511 -12.91 -5.79 -8.70
C LYS A 511 -14.15 -6.62 -9.06
N ALA A 512 -14.76 -6.34 -10.21
CA ALA A 512 -15.90 -7.11 -10.73
C ALA A 512 -15.54 -8.59 -10.99
N ASP A 513 -14.29 -8.86 -11.37
CA ASP A 513 -13.76 -10.21 -11.58
C ASP A 513 -13.24 -10.88 -10.28
N ASN A 514 -13.52 -10.29 -9.11
CA ASN A 514 -13.05 -10.74 -7.79
C ASN A 514 -11.51 -10.83 -7.66
N ASP A 515 -10.78 -9.98 -8.38
CA ASP A 515 -9.32 -9.89 -8.38
C ASP A 515 -8.83 -8.64 -7.63
N ASP A 516 -8.93 -8.68 -6.30
CA ASP A 516 -8.49 -7.57 -5.44
C ASP A 516 -7.00 -7.27 -5.61
N TYR A 517 -6.18 -8.30 -5.90
CA TYR A 517 -4.74 -8.16 -6.09
C TYR A 517 -4.45 -7.23 -7.27
N ASN A 518 -5.02 -7.51 -8.44
CA ASN A 518 -4.81 -6.68 -9.62
C ASN A 518 -5.54 -5.33 -9.53
N ASN A 519 -6.67 -5.24 -8.80
CA ASN A 519 -7.31 -3.96 -8.49
C ASN A 519 -6.35 -3.03 -7.73
N ILE A 520 -5.78 -3.50 -6.61
CA ILE A 520 -4.87 -2.71 -5.78
C ILE A 520 -3.57 -2.42 -6.54
N LEU A 521 -3.03 -3.41 -7.27
CA LEU A 521 -1.80 -3.24 -8.06
C LEU A 521 -1.97 -2.17 -9.15
N MET A 522 -3.11 -2.14 -9.84
CA MET A 522 -3.43 -1.13 -10.86
C MET A 522 -3.49 0.27 -10.25
N LYS A 523 -4.20 0.42 -9.12
CA LYS A 523 -4.30 1.71 -8.42
C LYS A 523 -2.93 2.19 -7.89
N ALA A 524 -2.15 1.29 -7.31
CA ALA A 524 -0.80 1.61 -6.81
C ALA A 524 0.15 2.03 -7.94
N LEU A 525 0.08 1.37 -9.10
CA LEU A 525 0.88 1.77 -10.28
C LEU A 525 0.44 3.10 -10.87
N ALA A 526 -0.87 3.36 -10.93
CA ALA A 526 -1.38 4.66 -11.38
C ALA A 526 -0.87 5.80 -10.47
N ASP A 527 -0.87 5.58 -9.15
CA ASP A 527 -0.29 6.53 -8.18
C ASP A 527 1.22 6.72 -8.40
N ARG A 528 1.99 5.63 -8.57
CA ARG A 528 3.42 5.72 -8.88
C ARG A 528 3.72 6.48 -10.16
N LEU A 529 2.91 6.29 -11.20
CA LEU A 529 3.05 7.02 -12.46
C LEU A 529 2.68 8.50 -12.30
N ALA A 530 1.72 8.85 -11.45
CA ALA A 530 1.34 10.24 -11.21
C ALA A 530 2.47 11.01 -10.50
N GLU A 531 3.08 10.39 -9.48
CA GLU A 531 4.24 10.96 -8.78
C GLU A 531 5.47 11.06 -9.69
N ALA A 532 5.73 10.00 -10.48
CA ALA A 532 6.78 10.03 -11.49
C ALA A 532 6.55 11.16 -12.51
N PHE A 533 5.30 11.44 -12.86
CA PHE A 533 4.95 12.53 -13.76
C PHE A 533 5.15 13.90 -13.13
N ALA A 534 4.88 14.06 -11.83
CA ALA A 534 5.20 15.29 -11.11
C ALA A 534 6.72 15.57 -11.16
N GLU A 535 7.56 14.57 -10.90
CA GLU A 535 9.03 14.72 -11.00
C GLU A 535 9.51 14.94 -12.44
N CYS A 536 8.91 14.26 -13.41
CA CYS A 536 9.21 14.46 -14.83
C CYS A 536 8.88 15.91 -15.26
N MET A 537 7.67 16.40 -14.96
CA MET A 537 7.26 17.78 -15.26
C MET A 537 8.13 18.79 -14.54
N HIS A 538 8.44 18.55 -13.27
CA HIS A 538 9.34 19.43 -12.53
C HIS A 538 10.75 19.45 -13.16
N THR A 539 11.24 18.32 -13.69
CA THR A 539 12.52 18.24 -14.41
C THR A 539 12.47 19.01 -15.74
N ILE A 540 11.41 18.86 -16.53
CA ILE A 540 11.21 19.64 -17.76
C ILE A 540 11.15 21.13 -17.43
N VAL A 541 10.47 21.51 -16.35
CA VAL A 541 10.40 22.91 -15.93
C VAL A 541 11.78 23.46 -15.62
N ARG A 542 12.58 22.76 -14.80
CA ARG A 542 13.91 23.24 -14.40
C ARG A 542 14.94 23.31 -15.53
N ASN A 543 14.78 22.50 -16.57
CA ASN A 543 15.81 22.33 -17.60
C ASN A 543 15.43 22.96 -18.95
N GLU A 544 14.15 23.10 -19.25
CA GLU A 544 13.67 23.50 -20.58
C GLU A 544 12.80 24.76 -20.53
N THR A 545 11.79 24.80 -19.66
CA THR A 545 10.82 25.91 -19.69
C THR A 545 11.13 27.06 -18.73
N TRP A 546 11.88 26.80 -17.65
CA TRP A 546 12.37 27.81 -16.71
C TRP A 546 13.88 27.99 -16.82
#